data_AF-A0A918GTB7-F1
#
_entry.id   AF-A0A918GTB7-F1
#
_cell.length_a   1.000
_cell.length_b   1.000
_cell.length_c   1.000
_cell.angle_alpha   90.00
_cell.angle_beta   90.00
_cell.angle_gamma   90.00
#
_symmetry.space_group_name_H-M   'P 1'
#
loop_
_entity.id
_entity.type
_entity.pdbx_description
1 polymer ?
#
loop_
_entity_poly.entity_id
_entity_poly.type
_entity_poly.pdbx_seq_one_letter_code
_entity_poly.pdbx_strand_id
1 'polypeptide(L)'
;MLVSLMKGVELGSAMRMSEVIEDVTEVGADRVAVVTGPNLAREIAARMPAAAVVACTDEAVARRLQAACHTPYFRPYTNTDVIGCELGGAVKNVIGLAVGIADGMGLGDNAKGSLITRGLAETTRLGVALGADPLTFSGLAGLGDLVATCSSPLSRNHTFGTNLGRGMTLEETIAATQQTAEGVKSCESVLDLARRHEVDMPITETVFEIVHEGKPPVVAVKELMSRSAKPERR
;
A
#
# COMPACT_ATOMS: atom_id res chain seq x y z
N MET A 1 10.98 -21.69 7.89
CA MET A 1 10.88 -20.24 7.68
C MET A 1 10.28 -20.04 6.30
N LEU A 2 9.12 -19.41 6.24
CA LEU A 2 8.46 -18.99 5.02
C LEU A 2 8.64 -17.47 4.89
N VAL A 3 8.72 -16.97 3.66
CA VAL A 3 8.94 -15.54 3.39
C VAL A 3 7.87 -15.02 2.44
N SER A 4 7.05 -14.08 2.91
CA SER A 4 6.07 -13.38 2.09
C SER A 4 6.66 -12.09 1.53
N LEU A 5 6.57 -11.93 0.21
CA LEU A 5 6.80 -10.65 -0.49
C LEU A 5 5.48 -10.06 -1.00
N MET A 6 4.36 -10.69 -0.68
CA MET A 6 3.04 -10.29 -1.16
C MET A 6 2.59 -9.02 -0.42
N LYS A 7 2.01 -8.08 -1.16
CA LYS A 7 1.50 -6.81 -0.64
C LYS A 7 0.01 -6.74 -0.92
N GLY A 8 -0.80 -7.01 0.09
CA GLY A 8 -2.26 -7.04 -0.05
C GLY A 8 -2.94 -7.67 1.16
N VAL A 9 -4.26 -7.70 1.09
CA VAL A 9 -5.16 -8.38 2.03
C VAL A 9 -6.03 -9.31 1.19
N GLU A 10 -6.25 -10.53 1.68
CA GLU A 10 -7.06 -11.53 0.97
C GLU A 10 -8.52 -11.08 0.92
N LEU A 11 -9.09 -11.13 -0.28
CA LEU A 11 -10.49 -10.78 -0.49
C LEU A 11 -11.40 -11.84 0.14
N GLY A 12 -12.43 -11.41 0.86
CA GLY A 12 -13.41 -12.29 1.49
C GLY A 12 -13.04 -12.69 2.92
N SER A 13 -11.83 -13.19 3.17
CA SER A 13 -11.38 -13.49 4.54
C SER A 13 -10.92 -12.24 5.30
N ALA A 14 -10.44 -11.23 4.57
CA ALA A 14 -9.74 -10.05 5.09
C ALA A 14 -8.44 -10.38 5.86
N MET A 15 -7.87 -11.57 5.64
CA MET A 15 -6.59 -11.95 6.23
C MET A 15 -5.42 -11.24 5.54
N ARG A 16 -4.43 -10.83 6.33
CA ARG A 16 -3.11 -10.42 5.82
C ARG A 16 -2.38 -11.61 5.23
N MET A 17 -1.41 -11.38 4.35
CA MET A 17 -0.74 -12.48 3.64
C MET A 17 0.04 -13.40 4.57
N SER A 18 0.59 -12.87 5.68
CA SER A 18 1.17 -13.69 6.74
C SER A 18 0.14 -14.62 7.39
N GLU A 19 -1.05 -14.11 7.70
CA GLU A 19 -2.16 -14.88 8.29
C GLU A 19 -2.66 -15.97 7.33
N VAL A 20 -2.77 -15.67 6.03
CA VAL A 20 -3.09 -16.68 5.01
C VAL A 20 -2.04 -17.80 4.98
N ILE A 21 -0.75 -17.45 5.09
CA ILE A 21 0.32 -18.45 5.13
C ILE A 21 0.22 -19.31 6.39
N GLU A 22 -0.04 -18.70 7.55
CA GLU A 22 -0.23 -19.41 8.82
C GLU A 22 -1.42 -20.38 8.74
N ASP A 23 -2.56 -19.92 8.21
CA ASP A 23 -3.78 -20.71 8.06
C ASP A 23 -3.58 -21.92 7.13
N VAL A 24 -2.96 -21.71 5.96
CA VAL A 24 -2.78 -22.78 4.97
C VAL A 24 -1.69 -23.77 5.34
N THR A 25 -0.64 -23.32 6.02
CA THR A 25 0.56 -24.16 6.28
C THR A 25 0.69 -24.63 7.72
N GLU A 26 -0.17 -24.15 8.62
CA GLU A 26 -0.17 -24.44 10.05
C GLU A 26 1.19 -24.17 10.74
N VAL A 27 2.00 -23.28 10.15
CA VAL A 27 3.25 -22.83 10.78
C VAL A 27 2.95 -21.69 11.75
N GLY A 28 3.82 -21.54 12.75
CA GLY A 28 3.68 -20.44 13.71
C GLY A 28 4.13 -19.12 13.09
N ALA A 29 3.52 -18.01 13.54
CA ALA A 29 3.87 -16.65 13.14
C ALA A 29 5.36 -16.32 13.32
N ASP A 30 6.03 -16.97 14.27
CA ASP A 30 7.48 -16.87 14.53
C ASP A 30 8.34 -17.40 13.36
N ARG A 31 7.74 -18.14 12.43
CA ARG A 31 8.39 -18.74 11.27
C ARG A 31 7.99 -18.11 9.94
N VAL A 32 7.13 -17.10 9.95
CA VAL A 32 6.67 -16.37 8.75
C VAL A 32 7.28 -14.96 8.76
N ALA A 33 8.19 -14.72 7.83
CA ALA A 33 8.80 -13.40 7.64
C ALA A 33 8.15 -12.67 6.46
N VAL A 34 8.13 -11.34 6.51
CA VAL A 34 7.65 -10.46 5.45
C VAL A 34 8.80 -9.60 4.95
N VAL A 35 8.90 -9.41 3.64
CA VAL A 35 9.82 -8.44 3.04
C VAL A 35 9.02 -7.37 2.32
N THR A 36 9.22 -6.12 2.72
CA THR A 36 8.48 -4.97 2.21
C THR A 36 9.37 -3.72 2.15
N GLY A 37 8.84 -2.61 1.64
CA GLY A 37 9.58 -1.36 1.46
C GLY A 37 9.66 -0.89 0.00
N PRO A 38 10.34 0.24 -0.26
CA PRO A 38 10.48 0.85 -1.58
C PRO A 38 11.32 -0.04 -2.49
N ASN A 39 10.68 -1.04 -3.10
CA ASN A 39 11.34 -2.14 -3.78
C ASN A 39 10.85 -2.28 -5.22
N LEU A 40 11.13 -1.27 -6.04
CA LEU A 40 10.85 -1.32 -7.48
C LEU A 40 11.72 -2.41 -8.11
N ALA A 41 11.08 -3.49 -8.57
CA ALA A 41 11.77 -4.71 -9.00
C ALA A 41 12.82 -4.45 -10.12
N ARG A 42 12.54 -3.52 -11.04
CA ARG A 42 13.48 -3.17 -12.13
C ARG A 42 14.75 -2.50 -11.62
N GLU A 43 14.65 -1.64 -10.61
CA GLU A 43 15.81 -0.95 -10.01
C GLU A 43 16.68 -1.95 -9.24
N ILE A 44 16.05 -2.84 -8.46
CA ILE A 44 16.77 -3.90 -7.73
C ILE A 44 17.46 -4.86 -8.71
N ALA A 45 16.78 -5.27 -9.79
CA ALA A 45 17.38 -6.12 -10.83
C ALA A 45 18.56 -5.44 -11.54
N ALA A 46 18.50 -4.12 -11.70
CA ALA A 46 19.59 -3.29 -12.21
C ALA A 46 20.69 -2.98 -11.18
N ARG A 47 20.61 -3.57 -9.96
CA ARG A 47 21.53 -3.35 -8.84
C ARG A 47 21.65 -1.89 -8.40
N MET A 48 20.59 -1.12 -8.56
CA MET A 48 20.51 0.22 -8.01
C MET A 48 20.33 0.15 -6.48
N PRO A 49 20.82 1.16 -5.73
CA PRO A 49 20.67 1.19 -4.28
C PRO A 49 19.20 1.12 -3.84
N ALA A 50 18.87 0.13 -3.02
CA ALA A 50 17.54 -0.08 -2.47
C ALA A 50 17.61 -0.44 -0.99
N ALA A 51 16.63 0.03 -0.23
CA ALA A 51 16.43 -0.34 1.17
C ALA A 51 15.10 -1.08 1.31
N ALA A 52 15.07 -2.05 2.23
CA ALA A 52 13.87 -2.84 2.51
C ALA A 52 13.73 -3.07 4.01
N VAL A 53 12.56 -3.57 4.41
CA VAL A 53 12.28 -4.06 5.75
C VAL A 53 12.06 -5.57 5.66
N VAL A 54 12.69 -6.30 6.57
CA VAL A 54 12.44 -7.69 6.87
C VAL A 54 11.73 -7.73 8.21
N ALA A 55 10.45 -8.10 8.20
CA ALA A 55 9.64 -8.17 9.41
C ALA A 55 9.37 -9.62 9.82
N CYS A 56 9.51 -9.95 11.10
CA CYS A 56 9.10 -11.23 11.68
C CYS A 56 8.85 -11.04 13.17
N THR A 57 7.86 -11.73 13.73
CA THR A 57 7.59 -11.67 15.18
C THR A 57 8.78 -12.21 16.00
N ASP A 58 9.50 -13.21 15.47
CA ASP A 58 10.81 -13.62 15.98
C ASP A 58 11.94 -12.81 15.32
N GLU A 59 12.61 -11.98 16.12
CA GLU A 59 13.73 -11.16 15.67
C GLU A 59 14.92 -11.99 15.15
N ALA A 60 15.16 -13.20 15.69
CA ALA A 60 16.24 -14.06 15.22
C ALA A 60 15.99 -14.52 13.77
N VAL A 61 14.74 -14.82 13.44
CA VAL A 61 14.31 -15.15 12.07
C VAL A 61 14.46 -13.94 11.15
N ALA A 62 14.04 -12.74 11.59
CA ALA A 62 14.23 -11.51 10.82
C ALA A 62 15.72 -11.23 10.53
N ARG A 63 16.61 -11.36 11.53
CA ARG A 63 18.06 -11.16 11.38
C ARG A 63 18.68 -12.19 10.44
N ARG A 64 18.26 -13.45 10.51
CA ARG A 64 18.73 -14.52 9.62
C ARG A 64 18.39 -14.20 8.16
N LEU A 65 17.16 -13.75 7.89
CA LEU A 65 16.74 -13.37 6.55
C LEU A 65 17.41 -12.06 6.08
N GLN A 66 17.57 -11.09 6.97
CA GLN A 66 18.34 -9.86 6.70
C GLN A 66 19.76 -10.21 6.21
N ALA A 67 20.46 -11.08 6.93
CA ALA A 67 21.81 -11.51 6.55
C ALA A 67 21.85 -12.26 5.21
N ALA A 68 20.83 -13.07 4.92
CA ALA A 68 20.72 -13.83 3.66
C ALA A 68 20.48 -12.94 2.44
N CYS A 69 19.79 -11.80 2.60
CA CYS A 69 19.41 -10.91 1.50
C CYS A 69 20.31 -9.66 1.39
N HIS A 70 21.17 -9.39 2.36
CA HIS A 70 22.03 -8.20 2.35
C HIS A 70 23.06 -8.27 1.21
N THR A 71 23.13 -7.21 0.40
CA THR A 71 24.13 -7.05 -0.67
C THR A 71 24.63 -5.59 -0.69
N PRO A 72 25.70 -5.27 -1.45
CA PRO A 72 26.20 -3.90 -1.56
C PRO A 72 25.17 -2.86 -2.08
N TYR A 73 24.12 -3.32 -2.78
CA TYR A 73 23.07 -2.45 -3.33
C TYR A 73 21.69 -2.69 -2.72
N PHE A 74 21.50 -3.73 -1.90
CA PHE A 74 20.22 -4.04 -1.26
C PHE A 74 20.40 -4.15 0.26
N ARG A 75 19.85 -3.17 0.99
CA ARG A 75 20.02 -3.02 2.44
C ARG A 75 18.71 -3.28 3.19
N PRO A 76 18.48 -4.53 3.66
CA PRO A 76 17.36 -4.83 4.53
C PRO A 76 17.58 -4.35 5.98
N TYR A 77 16.53 -3.85 6.61
CA TYR A 77 16.44 -3.50 8.04
C TYR A 77 15.44 -4.43 8.72
N THR A 78 15.66 -4.83 9.96
CA THR A 78 14.73 -5.71 10.69
C THR A 78 13.62 -4.91 11.37
N ASN A 79 12.43 -5.50 11.47
CA ASN A 79 11.32 -5.00 12.27
C ASN A 79 10.58 -6.21 12.91
N THR A 80 9.97 -6.04 14.07
CA THR A 80 9.11 -7.06 14.68
C THR A 80 7.62 -6.80 14.44
N ASP A 81 7.26 -5.60 14.00
CA ASP A 81 5.89 -5.23 13.64
C ASP A 81 5.51 -5.73 12.23
N VAL A 82 5.13 -7.00 12.15
CA VAL A 82 4.66 -7.64 10.90
C VAL A 82 3.37 -6.98 10.40
N ILE A 83 2.44 -6.64 11.30
CA ILE A 83 1.14 -6.05 10.98
C ILE A 83 1.34 -4.72 10.26
N GLY A 84 2.11 -3.80 10.86
CA GLY A 84 2.39 -2.50 10.26
C GLY A 84 3.14 -2.60 8.94
N CYS A 85 4.06 -3.56 8.82
CA CYS A 85 4.83 -3.77 7.59
C CYS A 85 3.94 -4.26 6.43
N GLU A 86 3.02 -5.17 6.66
CA GLU A 86 2.08 -5.64 5.64
C GLU A 86 1.06 -4.57 5.25
N LEU A 87 0.45 -3.88 6.23
CA LEU A 87 -0.54 -2.85 5.97
C LEU A 87 0.06 -1.65 5.24
N GLY A 88 1.30 -1.27 5.56
CA GLY A 88 2.06 -0.27 4.80
C GLY A 88 2.17 -0.64 3.32
N GLY A 89 2.50 -1.91 3.03
CA GLY A 89 2.58 -2.43 1.68
C GLY A 89 1.23 -2.58 0.96
N ALA A 90 0.18 -2.99 1.67
CA ALA A 90 -1.14 -3.26 1.11
C ALA A 90 -1.87 -1.95 0.74
N VAL A 91 -1.91 -0.98 1.66
CA VAL A 91 -2.70 0.25 1.47
C VAL A 91 -2.02 1.21 0.48
N LYS A 92 -0.68 1.24 0.39
CA LYS A 92 0.03 2.18 -0.50
C LYS A 92 -0.41 2.08 -1.95
N ASN A 93 -0.79 0.89 -2.42
CA ASN A 93 -1.17 0.66 -3.81
C ASN A 93 -2.48 1.39 -4.14
N VAL A 94 -3.41 1.45 -3.19
CA VAL A 94 -4.65 2.22 -3.27
C VAL A 94 -4.34 3.73 -3.29
N ILE A 95 -3.46 4.19 -2.40
CA ILE A 95 -3.08 5.61 -2.36
C ILE A 95 -2.30 6.02 -3.62
N GLY A 96 -1.43 5.15 -4.14
CA GLY A 96 -0.72 5.36 -5.40
C GLY A 96 -1.66 5.49 -6.59
N LEU A 97 -2.76 4.74 -6.58
CA LEU A 97 -3.82 4.88 -7.57
C LEU A 97 -4.53 6.25 -7.45
N ALA A 98 -4.88 6.68 -6.24
CA ALA A 98 -5.48 8.00 -5.98
C ALA A 98 -4.57 9.16 -6.42
N VAL A 99 -3.27 9.07 -6.12
CA VAL A 99 -2.27 10.06 -6.54
C VAL A 99 -2.14 10.08 -8.07
N GLY A 100 -2.12 8.90 -8.71
CA GLY A 100 -2.13 8.80 -10.16
C GLY A 100 -3.35 9.50 -10.77
N ILE A 101 -4.55 9.28 -10.21
CA ILE A 101 -5.78 9.96 -10.66
C ILE A 101 -5.63 11.48 -10.58
N ALA A 102 -5.13 11.99 -9.45
CA ALA A 102 -4.90 13.43 -9.28
C ALA A 102 -3.89 14.00 -10.30
N ASP A 103 -2.84 13.24 -10.62
CA ASP A 103 -1.86 13.62 -11.65
C ASP A 103 -2.50 13.62 -13.06
N GLY A 104 -3.29 12.60 -13.38
CA GLY A 104 -4.02 12.52 -14.65
C GLY A 104 -5.00 13.67 -14.86
N MET A 105 -5.58 14.18 -13.76
CA MET A 105 -6.47 15.35 -13.74
C MET A 105 -5.73 16.69 -13.73
N GLY A 106 -4.40 16.70 -13.58
CA GLY A 106 -3.60 17.92 -13.55
C GLY A 106 -3.76 18.77 -12.28
N LEU A 107 -4.03 18.15 -11.12
CA LEU A 107 -4.30 18.87 -9.86
C LEU A 107 -3.05 19.43 -9.16
N GLY A 108 -1.85 19.07 -9.63
CA GLY A 108 -0.56 19.58 -9.16
C GLY A 108 -0.08 18.99 -7.83
N ASP A 109 1.12 19.39 -7.43
CA ASP A 109 1.86 18.74 -6.33
C ASP A 109 1.25 18.98 -4.94
N ASN A 110 0.47 20.04 -4.75
CA ASN A 110 -0.24 20.28 -3.49
C ASN A 110 -1.30 19.19 -3.22
N ALA A 111 -2.03 18.79 -4.26
CA ALA A 111 -3.01 17.71 -4.16
C ALA A 111 -2.31 16.37 -3.90
N LYS A 112 -1.20 16.10 -4.61
CA LYS A 112 -0.35 14.92 -4.39
C LYS A 112 0.16 14.83 -2.96
N GLY A 113 0.77 15.90 -2.44
CA GLY A 113 1.27 15.96 -1.07
C GLY A 113 0.17 15.74 -0.04
N SER A 114 -1.02 16.32 -0.27
CA SER A 114 -2.19 16.11 0.57
C SER A 114 -2.65 14.65 0.56
N LEU A 115 -2.77 14.02 -0.62
CA LEU A 115 -3.18 12.62 -0.75
C LEU A 115 -2.20 11.66 -0.11
N ILE A 116 -0.89 11.86 -0.29
CA ILE A 116 0.15 11.03 0.34
C ILE A 116 0.04 11.13 1.87
N THR A 117 -0.06 12.35 2.41
CA THR A 117 -0.11 12.59 3.86
C THR A 117 -1.38 12.00 4.47
N ARG A 118 -2.54 12.25 3.85
CA ARG A 118 -3.83 11.77 4.34
C ARG A 118 -3.99 10.26 4.14
N GLY A 119 -3.45 9.72 3.05
CA GLY A 119 -3.37 8.28 2.80
C GLY A 119 -2.52 7.55 3.84
N LEU A 120 -1.36 8.11 4.20
CA LEU A 120 -0.56 7.57 5.30
C LEU A 120 -1.34 7.58 6.62
N ALA A 121 -2.08 8.65 6.90
CA ALA A 121 -2.91 8.73 8.11
C ALA A 121 -4.05 7.68 8.11
N GLU A 122 -4.63 7.35 6.95
CA GLU A 122 -5.57 6.23 6.82
C GLU A 122 -4.90 4.89 7.14
N THR A 123 -3.75 4.61 6.54
CA THR A 123 -2.97 3.40 6.81
C THR A 123 -2.62 3.28 8.28
N THR A 124 -2.18 4.36 8.92
CA THR A 124 -1.82 4.36 10.35
C THR A 124 -3.04 4.12 11.24
N ARG A 125 -4.21 4.72 10.96
CA ARG A 125 -5.43 4.45 11.74
C ARG A 125 -5.85 2.98 11.64
N LEU A 126 -5.81 2.42 10.44
CA LEU A 126 -6.09 1.00 10.23
C LEU A 126 -5.09 0.13 11.00
N GLY A 127 -3.80 0.41 10.83
CA GLY A 127 -2.74 -0.30 11.53
C GLY A 127 -2.87 -0.32 13.04
N VAL A 128 -3.11 0.83 13.65
CA VAL A 128 -3.30 0.95 15.10
C VAL A 128 -4.52 0.16 15.57
N ALA A 129 -5.62 0.19 14.81
CA ALA A 129 -6.81 -0.61 15.14
C ALA A 129 -6.55 -2.13 15.10
N LEU A 130 -5.58 -2.58 14.30
CA LEU A 130 -5.12 -3.98 14.23
C LEU A 130 -3.93 -4.28 15.18
N GLY A 131 -3.46 -3.30 15.97
CA GLY A 131 -2.36 -3.49 16.93
C GLY A 131 -0.94 -3.29 16.37
N ALA A 132 -0.80 -2.66 15.20
CA ALA A 132 0.51 -2.27 14.66
C ALA A 132 1.16 -1.12 15.44
N ASP A 133 2.48 -1.02 15.37
CA ASP A 133 3.23 0.13 15.90
C ASP A 133 3.08 1.33 14.94
N PRO A 134 2.52 2.47 15.39
CA PRO A 134 2.38 3.64 14.54
C PRO A 134 3.70 4.16 13.96
N LEU A 135 4.85 3.92 14.62
CA LEU A 135 6.17 4.34 14.13
C LEU A 135 6.60 3.55 12.89
N THR A 136 6.13 2.32 12.68
CA THR A 136 6.41 1.53 11.47
C THR A 136 5.99 2.28 10.20
N PHE A 137 4.87 3.00 10.25
CA PHE A 137 4.37 3.75 9.10
C PHE A 137 5.22 4.97 8.73
N SER A 138 6.00 5.50 9.67
CA SER A 138 6.97 6.58 9.39
C SER A 138 8.25 6.06 8.72
N GLY A 139 8.47 4.73 8.71
CA GLY A 139 9.65 4.09 8.16
C GLY A 139 9.54 3.66 6.70
N LEU A 140 10.46 2.78 6.29
CA LEU A 140 10.55 2.27 4.91
C LEU A 140 9.30 1.49 4.47
N ALA A 141 8.68 0.72 5.38
CA ALA A 141 7.52 -0.12 5.07
C ALA A 141 6.22 0.69 4.85
N GLY A 142 6.13 1.89 5.43
CA GLY A 142 5.01 2.81 5.23
C GLY A 142 5.39 3.95 4.29
N LEU A 143 5.84 5.08 4.84
CA LEU A 143 6.13 6.31 4.11
C LEU A 143 7.12 6.11 2.97
N GLY A 144 8.20 5.34 3.19
CA GLY A 144 9.22 5.12 2.15
C GLY A 144 8.64 4.46 0.90
N ASP A 145 7.94 3.34 1.08
CA ASP A 145 7.31 2.61 -0.02
C ASP A 145 6.14 3.39 -0.65
N LEU A 146 5.38 4.13 0.17
CA LEU A 146 4.32 5.00 -0.29
C LEU A 146 4.85 6.09 -1.24
N VAL A 147 5.90 6.82 -0.83
CA VAL A 147 6.50 7.88 -1.65
C VAL A 147 7.07 7.32 -2.95
N ALA A 148 7.77 6.18 -2.90
CA ALA A 148 8.29 5.53 -4.11
C ALA A 148 7.16 5.14 -5.07
N THR A 149 6.04 4.63 -4.53
CA THR A 149 4.87 4.21 -5.31
C THR A 149 4.13 5.39 -5.94
N CYS A 150 4.03 6.51 -5.22
CA CYS A 150 3.32 7.71 -5.65
C CYS A 150 4.14 8.62 -6.58
N SER A 151 5.48 8.52 -6.54
CA SER A 151 6.37 9.41 -7.30
C SER A 151 6.94 8.78 -8.57
N SER A 152 6.92 7.45 -8.69
CA SER A 152 7.60 6.76 -9.78
C SER A 152 6.66 6.41 -10.93
N PRO A 153 7.01 6.74 -12.19
CA PRO A 153 6.28 6.25 -13.36
C PRO A 153 6.41 4.74 -13.56
N LEU A 154 7.34 4.07 -12.83
CA LEU A 154 7.45 2.61 -12.82
C LEU A 154 6.36 1.95 -11.96
N SER A 155 5.62 2.74 -11.17
CA SER A 155 4.48 2.26 -10.39
C SER A 155 3.29 1.99 -11.31
N ARG A 156 2.89 0.72 -11.37
CA ARG A 156 1.70 0.28 -12.12
C ARG A 156 0.43 0.97 -11.62
N ASN A 157 0.28 1.13 -10.29
CA ASN A 157 -0.88 1.80 -9.69
C ASN A 157 -0.94 3.28 -10.06
N HIS A 158 0.20 3.99 -10.00
CA HIS A 158 0.27 5.39 -10.38
C HIS A 158 -0.06 5.60 -11.86
N THR A 159 0.51 4.77 -12.74
CA THR A 159 0.24 4.83 -14.19
C THR A 159 -1.23 4.53 -14.49
N PHE A 160 -1.80 3.50 -13.86
CA PHE A 160 -3.21 3.15 -14.02
C PHE A 160 -4.13 4.30 -13.57
N GLY A 161 -3.82 4.90 -12.42
CA GLY A 161 -4.56 6.05 -11.90
C GLY A 161 -4.47 7.25 -12.84
N THR A 162 -3.29 7.52 -13.41
CA THR A 162 -3.07 8.63 -14.37
C THR A 162 -3.98 8.50 -15.59
N ASN A 163 -4.16 7.29 -16.11
CA ASN A 163 -5.06 7.03 -17.24
C ASN A 163 -6.53 7.28 -16.87
N LEU A 164 -6.98 6.79 -15.70
CA LEU A 164 -8.32 7.10 -15.19
C LEU A 164 -8.53 8.61 -15.01
N GLY A 165 -7.53 9.31 -14.45
CA GLY A 165 -7.59 10.76 -14.25
C GLY A 165 -7.67 11.55 -15.56
N ARG A 166 -7.16 11.01 -16.66
CA ARG A 166 -7.28 11.57 -18.02
C ARG A 166 -8.65 11.31 -18.66
N GLY A 167 -9.53 10.57 -17.99
CA GLY A 167 -10.89 10.29 -18.44
C GLY A 167 -11.05 8.97 -19.19
N MET A 168 -10.03 8.09 -19.20
CA MET A 168 -10.19 6.74 -19.73
C MET A 168 -11.13 5.92 -18.85
N THR A 169 -11.92 5.03 -19.45
CA THR A 169 -12.70 4.05 -18.68
C THR A 169 -11.80 3.00 -18.02
N LEU A 170 -12.38 2.21 -17.13
CA LEU A 170 -11.66 1.10 -16.50
C LEU A 170 -11.21 0.09 -17.56
N GLU A 171 -12.08 -0.26 -18.52
CA GLU A 171 -11.79 -1.20 -19.59
C GLU A 171 -10.67 -0.68 -20.51
N GLU A 172 -10.74 0.60 -20.90
CA GLU A 172 -9.70 1.25 -21.70
C GLU A 172 -8.36 1.26 -20.97
N THR A 173 -8.37 1.50 -19.66
CA THR A 173 -7.16 1.52 -18.84
C THR A 173 -6.54 0.13 -18.70
N ILE A 174 -7.36 -0.91 -18.50
CA ILE A 174 -6.90 -2.31 -18.46
C ILE A 174 -6.29 -2.70 -19.81
N ALA A 175 -6.94 -2.33 -20.92
CA ALA A 175 -6.42 -2.61 -22.26
C ALA A 175 -5.07 -1.90 -22.52
N ALA A 176 -4.93 -0.64 -22.10
CA ALA A 176 -3.70 0.13 -22.28
C ALA A 176 -2.53 -0.33 -21.40
N THR A 177 -2.81 -0.83 -20.20
CA THR A 177 -1.79 -1.28 -19.23
C THR A 177 -1.47 -2.77 -19.32
N GLN A 178 -2.23 -3.52 -20.14
CA GLN A 178 -2.14 -4.97 -20.36
C GLN A 178 -2.35 -5.83 -19.10
N GLN A 179 -2.65 -5.22 -17.95
CA GLN A 179 -2.90 -5.90 -16.68
C GLN A 179 -3.66 -4.98 -15.73
N THR A 180 -4.50 -5.55 -14.87
CA THR A 180 -5.13 -4.79 -13.78
C THR A 180 -4.11 -4.45 -12.71
N ALA A 181 -4.06 -3.19 -12.27
CA ALA A 181 -3.18 -2.78 -11.18
C ALA A 181 -3.64 -3.38 -9.84
N GLU A 182 -2.69 -3.74 -8.97
CA GLU A 182 -2.96 -4.38 -7.67
C GLU A 182 -3.91 -3.55 -6.80
N GLY A 183 -3.81 -2.21 -6.85
CA GLY A 183 -4.63 -1.28 -6.10
C GLY A 183 -6.12 -1.34 -6.45
N VAL A 184 -6.46 -1.74 -7.69
CA VAL A 184 -7.87 -1.94 -8.10
C VAL A 184 -8.50 -3.09 -7.32
N LYS A 185 -7.77 -4.20 -7.16
CA LYS A 185 -8.25 -5.34 -6.35
C LYS A 185 -8.11 -5.07 -4.85
N SER A 186 -7.01 -4.46 -4.45
CA SER A 186 -6.68 -4.25 -3.03
C SER A 186 -7.59 -3.23 -2.36
N CYS A 187 -8.17 -2.27 -3.10
CA CYS A 187 -9.07 -1.28 -2.49
C CYS A 187 -10.31 -1.94 -1.86
N GLU A 188 -10.84 -3.00 -2.47
CA GLU A 188 -11.98 -3.74 -1.95
C GLU A 188 -11.62 -4.48 -0.65
N SER A 189 -10.53 -5.25 -0.65
CA SER A 189 -10.13 -6.02 0.54
C SER A 189 -9.63 -5.13 1.69
N VAL A 190 -8.94 -4.03 1.40
CA VAL A 190 -8.56 -3.03 2.41
C VAL A 190 -9.80 -2.34 2.98
N LEU A 191 -10.78 -2.00 2.16
CA LEU A 191 -12.01 -1.36 2.62
C LEU A 191 -12.87 -2.31 3.46
N ASP A 192 -12.99 -3.58 3.07
CA ASP A 192 -13.65 -4.61 3.88
C ASP A 192 -12.95 -4.75 5.24
N LEU A 193 -11.62 -4.87 5.25
CA LEU A 193 -10.84 -4.92 6.49
C LEU A 193 -11.11 -3.68 7.37
N ALA A 194 -11.06 -2.47 6.80
CA ALA A 194 -11.32 -1.24 7.54
C ALA A 194 -12.72 -1.21 8.16
N ARG A 195 -13.75 -1.65 7.43
CA ARG A 195 -15.13 -1.73 7.91
C ARG A 195 -15.29 -2.71 9.07
N ARG A 196 -14.64 -3.88 9.01
CA ARG A 196 -14.65 -4.87 10.10
C ARG A 196 -14.03 -4.36 11.40
N HIS A 197 -13.12 -3.39 11.29
CA HIS A 197 -12.45 -2.74 12.43
C HIS A 197 -12.98 -1.33 12.72
N GLU A 198 -14.10 -0.92 12.11
CA GLU A 198 -14.73 0.39 12.31
C GLU A 198 -13.80 1.59 12.03
N VAL A 199 -12.90 1.46 11.05
CA VAL A 199 -11.93 2.50 10.67
C VAL A 199 -12.40 3.26 9.42
N ASP A 200 -12.53 4.58 9.55
CA ASP A 200 -12.85 5.49 8.45
C ASP A 200 -11.64 5.65 7.50
N MET A 201 -11.81 5.22 6.24
CA MET A 201 -10.81 5.32 5.16
C MET A 201 -11.34 6.05 3.91
N PRO A 202 -11.56 7.38 3.99
CA PRO A 202 -12.15 8.19 2.92
C PRO A 202 -11.51 8.06 1.53
N ILE A 203 -10.18 8.03 1.43
CA ILE A 203 -9.46 7.96 0.17
C ILE A 203 -9.63 6.56 -0.41
N THR A 204 -9.52 5.53 0.43
CA THR A 204 -9.73 4.13 0.02
C THR A 204 -11.17 3.91 -0.48
N GLU A 205 -12.18 4.44 0.22
CA GLU A 205 -13.58 4.44 -0.21
C GLU A 205 -13.75 5.13 -1.56
N THR A 206 -13.20 6.33 -1.71
CA THR A 206 -13.29 7.10 -2.96
C THR A 206 -12.66 6.34 -4.13
N VAL A 207 -11.52 5.69 -3.91
CA VAL A 207 -10.86 4.87 -4.93
C VAL A 207 -11.72 3.67 -5.30
N PHE A 208 -12.31 2.99 -4.31
CA PHE A 208 -13.23 1.88 -4.53
C PHE A 208 -14.42 2.31 -5.40
N GLU A 209 -15.09 3.42 -5.06
CA GLU A 209 -16.22 3.94 -5.85
C GLU A 209 -15.83 4.27 -7.29
N ILE A 210 -14.63 4.81 -7.52
CA ILE A 210 -14.15 5.11 -8.88
C ILE A 210 -13.95 3.83 -9.70
N VAL A 211 -13.30 2.82 -9.13
CA VAL A 211 -12.87 1.63 -9.90
C VAL A 211 -13.87 0.48 -9.91
N HIS A 212 -14.81 0.43 -8.97
CA HIS A 212 -15.83 -0.63 -8.88
C HIS A 212 -17.25 -0.13 -9.09
N GLU A 213 -17.56 1.12 -8.74
CA GLU A 213 -18.90 1.70 -8.88
C GLU A 213 -19.02 2.70 -10.04
N GLY A 214 -17.92 2.97 -10.75
CA GLY A 214 -17.89 3.85 -11.92
C GLY A 214 -18.04 5.33 -11.57
N LYS A 215 -17.74 5.74 -10.34
CA LYS A 215 -17.79 7.15 -9.93
C LYS A 215 -16.78 7.99 -10.74
N PRO A 216 -17.20 9.09 -11.38
CA PRO A 216 -16.26 9.93 -12.13
C PRO A 216 -15.23 10.60 -11.20
N PRO A 217 -13.92 10.57 -11.51
CA PRO A 217 -12.88 11.20 -10.70
C PRO A 217 -13.12 12.69 -10.36
N VAL A 218 -13.70 13.44 -11.30
CA VAL A 218 -14.05 14.86 -11.10
C VAL A 218 -15.10 15.07 -10.01
N VAL A 219 -16.01 14.11 -9.82
CA VAL A 219 -17.04 14.15 -8.77
C VAL A 219 -16.41 13.81 -7.43
N ALA A 220 -15.62 12.73 -7.38
CA ALA A 220 -14.86 12.31 -6.21
C ALA A 220 -14.00 13.43 -5.60
N VAL A 221 -13.27 14.18 -6.43
CA VAL A 221 -12.44 15.30 -5.95
C VAL A 221 -13.30 16.42 -5.32
N LYS A 222 -14.42 16.78 -5.95
CA LYS A 222 -15.33 17.79 -5.40
C LYS A 222 -15.87 17.39 -4.03
N GLU A 223 -16.27 16.13 -3.88
CA GLU A 223 -16.77 15.61 -2.61
C GLU A 223 -15.70 15.62 -1.53
N LEU A 224 -14.48 15.15 -1.83
CA LEU A 224 -13.36 15.18 -0.89
C LEU A 224 -13.05 16.60 -0.40
N MET A 225 -13.09 17.60 -1.30
CA MET A 225 -12.87 19.01 -0.95
C MET A 225 -14.05 19.63 -0.18
N SER A 226 -15.26 19.10 -0.34
CA SER A 226 -16.46 19.57 0.36
C SER A 226 -16.61 19.03 1.78
N ARG A 227 -15.83 18.01 2.17
CA ARG A 227 -15.88 17.44 3.53
C ARG A 227 -15.45 18.49 4.55
N SER A 228 -16.17 18.55 5.66
CA SER A 228 -15.86 19.44 6.78
C SER A 228 -14.43 19.22 7.29
N ALA A 229 -13.67 20.30 7.43
CA ALA A 229 -12.31 20.26 7.98
C ALA A 229 -12.32 19.64 9.39
N LYS A 230 -11.42 18.68 9.62
CA LYS A 230 -11.17 18.05 10.92
C LYS A 230 -9.75 18.42 11.38
N PRO A 231 -9.46 18.42 12.70
CA PRO A 231 -8.10 18.55 13.20
C PRO A 231 -7.16 17.52 12.54
N GLU A 232 -5.90 17.92 12.33
CA GLU A 232 -4.89 17.05 11.69
C GLU A 232 -4.60 15.80 12.52
N ARG A 233 -4.62 15.92 13.85
CA ARG A 233 -4.46 14.83 14.82
C ARG A 233 -5.71 14.77 15.70
N ARG A 234 -6.27 13.57 15.85
CA ARG A 234 -7.26 13.23 16.88
C ARG A 234 -6.63 12.27 17.86
#